data_AF-A0A2N2MAU7-F1
#
_entry.id   AF-A0A2N2MAU7-F1
#
_cell.length_a   1.000
_cell.length_b   1.000
_cell.length_c   1.000
_cell.angle_alpha   90.00
_cell.angle_beta   90.00
_cell.angle_gamma   90.00
#
_symmetry.space_group_name_H-M   'P 1'
#
loop_
_entity.id
_entity.type
_entity.pdbx_description
1 polymer ?
#
loop_
_entity_poly.entity_id
_entity_poly.type
_entity_poly.pdbx_seq_one_letter_code
_entity_poly.pdbx_strand_id
1 'polypeptide(L)'
;MNIPVLVVLVFFIEIALHYFRWKEVLQGRELPRVAAYALGVAGMMVPFTAWLIQEEHGAVAQVLWLVIFGAGAAVAITYLLDWVVDLIWKAREASQREKAALSGLKDVIDATSKGQD
;
A
#
# COMPACT_ATOMS: atom_id res chain seq x y z
N MET A 1 3.79 28.47 -18.67
CA MET A 1 5.01 28.00 -17.99
C MET A 1 5.79 27.30 -19.06
N ASN A 2 7.04 27.67 -19.33
CA ASN A 2 7.79 26.95 -20.36
C ASN A 2 8.29 25.60 -19.84
N ILE A 3 8.63 24.69 -20.76
CA ILE A 3 9.05 23.32 -20.44
C ILE A 3 10.25 23.28 -19.48
N PRO A 4 11.32 24.09 -19.64
CA PRO A 4 12.45 24.06 -18.71
C PRO A 4 12.05 24.41 -17.28
N VAL A 5 11.18 25.41 -17.09
CA VAL A 5 10.71 25.79 -15.74
C VAL A 5 9.87 24.68 -15.12
N LEU A 6 9.01 24.02 -15.89
CA LEU A 6 8.23 22.87 -15.42
C LEU A 6 9.15 21.74 -14.94
N VAL A 7 10.17 21.38 -15.72
CA VAL A 7 11.12 20.32 -15.37
C VAL A 7 11.89 20.67 -14.09
N VAL A 8 12.39 21.91 -13.99
CA VAL A 8 13.09 22.40 -12.79
C VAL A 8 12.17 22.40 -11.57
N LEU A 9 10.92 22.83 -11.74
CA LEU A 9 9.93 22.84 -10.67
C LEU A 9 9.66 21.43 -10.15
N VAL A 10 9.39 20.47 -11.03
CA VAL A 10 9.18 19.07 -10.66
C VAL A 10 10.41 18.50 -9.97
N PHE A 11 11.61 18.77 -10.50
CA PHE A 11 12.87 18.33 -9.88
C PHE A 11 13.00 18.80 -8.43
N PHE A 12 12.75 20.08 -8.16
CA PHE A 12 12.85 20.61 -6.79
C PHE A 12 11.72 20.12 -5.88
N ILE A 13 10.51 19.91 -6.41
CA ILE A 13 9.41 19.29 -5.65
C ILE A 13 9.79 17.88 -5.24
N GLU A 14 10.34 17.07 -6.14
CA GLU A 14 10.77 15.71 -5.82
C GLU A 14 11.91 15.69 -4.80
N ILE A 15 12.90 16.58 -4.93
CA ILE A 15 13.94 16.75 -3.90
C ILE A 15 13.32 17.11 -2.56
N ALA A 16 12.40 18.06 -2.54
CA ALA A 16 11.74 18.48 -1.31
C ALA A 16 10.98 17.31 -0.68
N LEU A 17 10.17 16.58 -1.45
CA LEU A 17 9.42 15.43 -0.97
C LEU A 17 10.31 14.32 -0.41
N HIS A 18 11.48 14.07 -1.02
CA HIS A 18 12.41 13.04 -0.55
C HIS A 18 13.29 13.48 0.62
N TYR A 19 13.65 14.76 0.67
CA TYR A 19 14.47 15.31 1.75
C TYR A 19 13.65 15.72 2.98
N PHE A 20 12.34 15.93 2.81
CA PHE A 20 11.47 16.36 3.89
C PHE A 20 11.48 15.35 5.03
N ARG A 21 11.59 15.87 6.26
CA ARG A 21 11.74 15.06 7.47
C ARG A 21 10.38 14.51 7.92
N TRP A 22 9.78 13.65 7.10
CA TRP A 22 8.47 13.05 7.34
C TRP A 22 8.34 12.42 8.71
N LYS A 23 9.41 11.83 9.23
CA LYS A 23 9.45 11.23 10.57
C LYS A 23 9.16 12.23 11.69
N GLU A 24 9.58 13.49 11.55
CA GLU A 24 9.31 14.52 12.57
C GLU A 24 7.84 14.95 12.52
N VAL A 25 7.31 15.13 11.32
CA VAL A 25 5.91 15.52 11.10
C VAL A 25 4.94 14.41 11.51
N LEU A 26 5.30 13.15 11.25
CA LEU A 26 4.50 11.97 11.57
C LEU A 26 4.77 11.43 12.98
N GLN A 27 5.35 12.23 13.87
CA GLN A 27 5.55 11.90 15.29
C GLN A 27 6.32 10.58 15.49
N GLY A 28 7.42 10.41 14.76
CA GLY A 28 8.29 9.25 14.82
C GLY A 28 7.88 8.09 13.90
N ARG A 29 6.70 8.16 13.27
CA ARG A 29 6.25 7.16 12.29
C ARG A 29 6.88 7.40 10.93
N GLU A 30 7.09 6.32 10.19
CA GLU A 30 7.49 6.42 8.79
C GLU A 30 6.27 6.74 7.92
N LEU A 31 6.51 7.46 6.82
CA LEU A 31 5.49 7.72 5.82
C LEU A 31 5.11 6.38 5.17
N PRO A 32 3.83 5.95 5.23
CA PRO A 32 3.42 4.71 4.60
C PRO A 32 3.80 4.71 3.12
N ARG A 33 4.32 3.59 2.62
CA ARG A 33 4.85 3.49 1.25
C ARG A 33 3.84 3.93 0.18
N VAL A 34 2.56 3.62 0.38
CA VAL A 34 1.45 4.04 -0.50
C VAL A 34 1.27 5.56 -0.49
N ALA A 35 1.36 6.19 0.69
CA ALA A 35 1.26 7.64 0.82
C ALA A 35 2.48 8.33 0.19
N ALA A 36 3.68 7.79 0.37
CA ALA A 36 4.90 8.29 -0.28
C ALA A 36 4.79 8.23 -1.81
N TYR A 37 4.30 7.11 -2.34
CA TYR A 37 4.04 6.97 -3.78
C TYR A 37 3.00 7.97 -4.28
N ALA A 38 1.88 8.11 -3.57
CA ALA A 38 0.82 9.05 -3.94
C ALA A 38 1.33 10.51 -3.93
N LEU A 39 2.16 10.87 -2.95
CA LEU A 39 2.77 12.20 -2.87
C LEU A 39 3.75 12.45 -4.02
N GLY A 40 4.58 11.48 -4.40
CA GLY A 40 5.46 11.61 -5.57
C GLY A 40 4.68 11.74 -6.88
N VAL A 41 3.63 10.93 -7.06
CA VAL A 41 2.73 11.07 -8.22
C VAL A 41 2.09 12.46 -8.24
N ALA A 42 1.59 12.95 -7.11
CA ALA A 42 1.03 14.30 -7.03
C ALA A 42 2.08 15.39 -7.28
N GLY A 43 3.29 15.24 -6.74
CA GLY A 43 4.41 16.16 -6.89
C GLY A 43 4.80 16.39 -8.35
N MET A 44 4.75 15.34 -9.17
CA MET A 44 4.97 15.44 -10.63
C MET A 44 3.72 15.87 -11.40
N MET A 45 2.57 15.26 -11.10
CA MET A 45 1.37 15.39 -11.93
C MET A 45 0.65 16.71 -11.72
N VAL A 46 0.72 17.34 -10.54
CA VAL A 46 0.07 18.63 -10.29
C VAL A 46 0.70 19.76 -11.12
N PRO A 47 2.04 19.98 -11.11
CA PRO A 47 2.68 20.95 -12.01
C PRO A 47 2.43 20.65 -13.49
N PHE A 48 2.45 19.36 -13.87
CA PHE A 48 2.19 18.94 -15.24
C PHE A 48 0.74 19.24 -15.67
N THR A 49 -0.23 19.02 -14.79
CA THR A 49 -1.64 19.38 -15.02
C THR A 49 -1.80 20.88 -15.18
N ALA A 50 -1.15 21.68 -14.33
CA ALA A 50 -1.19 23.14 -14.44
C ALA A 50 -0.62 23.62 -15.79
N TRP A 51 0.47 23.00 -16.25
CA TRP A 51 1.03 23.25 -17.58
C TRP A 51 0.05 22.87 -18.70
N LEU A 52 -0.56 21.68 -18.65
CA LEU A 52 -1.56 21.25 -19.64
C LEU A 52 -2.76 22.18 -19.73
N ILE A 53 -3.26 22.67 -18.58
CA ILE A 53 -4.38 23.62 -18.56
C ILE A 53 -3.96 24.94 -19.20
N GLN A 54 -2.74 25.41 -18.94
CA GLN A 54 -2.22 26.63 -19.54
C GLN A 54 -2.05 26.54 -21.06
N GLU A 55 -1.66 25.37 -21.58
CA GLU A 55 -1.56 25.09 -23.03
C GLU A 55 -2.90 24.69 -23.66
N GLU A 56 -4.03 24.98 -22.98
CA GLU A 56 -5.39 24.70 -23.45
C GLU A 56 -5.69 23.20 -23.69
N HIS A 57 -4.91 22.30 -23.10
CA HIS A 57 -5.07 20.84 -23.17
C HIS A 57 -5.86 20.27 -21.98
N GLY A 58 -6.91 20.97 -21.54
CA GLY A 58 -7.70 20.59 -20.36
C GLY A 58 -8.33 19.19 -20.42
N ALA A 59 -8.73 18.73 -21.61
CA ALA A 59 -9.26 17.37 -21.79
C ALA A 59 -8.20 16.29 -21.50
N VAL A 60 -6.94 16.53 -21.90
CA VAL A 60 -5.82 15.62 -21.62
C VAL A 60 -5.56 15.57 -20.12
N ALA A 61 -5.63 16.71 -19.43
CA ALA A 61 -5.48 16.77 -17.99
C ALA A 61 -6.58 15.96 -17.26
N GLN A 62 -7.83 16.01 -17.72
CA GLN A 62 -8.92 15.20 -17.15
C GLN A 62 -8.68 13.70 -17.32
N VAL A 63 -8.32 13.27 -18.54
CA VAL A 63 -8.03 11.85 -18.82
C VAL A 63 -6.84 11.37 -17.99
N LEU A 64 -5.80 12.18 -17.86
CA LEU A 64 -4.63 11.88 -17.03
C LEU A 64 -5.05 11.56 -15.59
N TRP A 65 -5.87 12.40 -14.96
CA TRP A 65 -6.34 12.16 -13.59
C TRP A 65 -7.25 10.93 -13.48
N LEU A 66 -8.12 10.68 -14.46
CA LEU A 66 -8.93 9.45 -14.48
C LEU A 66 -8.05 8.19 -14.53
N VAL A 67 -6.98 8.21 -15.33
CA VAL A 67 -6.02 7.10 -15.40
C VAL A 67 -5.27 6.94 -14.08
N ILE A 68 -4.79 8.04 -13.48
CA ILE A 68 -4.09 8.01 -12.18
C ILE A 68 -4.99 7.42 -11.09
N PHE A 69 -6.24 7.89 -10.99
CA PHE A 69 -7.18 7.36 -10.00
C PHE A 69 -7.56 5.92 -10.29
N GLY A 70 -7.77 5.55 -11.56
CA GLY A 70 -8.05 4.18 -11.95
C GLY A 70 -6.91 3.22 -11.58
N ALA A 71 -5.67 3.60 -11.87
CA ALA A 71 -4.49 2.84 -11.48
C ALA A 71 -4.34 2.76 -9.94
N GLY A 72 -4.54 3.88 -9.24
CA GLY A 72 -4.50 3.92 -7.77
C GLY A 72 -5.56 3.02 -7.12
N ALA A 73 -6.78 3.01 -7.65
CA ALA A 73 -7.85 2.13 -7.19
C ALA A 73 -7.52 0.66 -7.44
N ALA A 74 -7.00 0.32 -8.63
CA ALA A 74 -6.57 -1.05 -8.93
C ALA A 74 -5.49 -1.53 -7.93
N VAL A 75 -4.49 -0.70 -7.64
CA VAL A 75 -3.47 -1.00 -6.63
C VAL A 75 -4.11 -1.20 -5.25
N ALA A 76 -4.97 -0.28 -4.81
CA ALA A 76 -5.65 -0.41 -3.52
C ALA A 76 -6.46 -1.71 -3.40
N ILE A 77 -7.16 -2.11 -4.46
CA ILE A 77 -7.90 -3.38 -4.53
C ILE A 77 -6.94 -4.56 -4.40
N THR A 78 -5.82 -4.57 -5.11
CA THR A 78 -4.83 -5.67 -5.00
C THR A 78 -4.28 -5.81 -3.58
N TYR A 79 -3.90 -4.71 -2.93
CA TYR A 79 -3.48 -4.73 -1.53
C TYR A 79 -4.58 -5.26 -0.58
N LEU A 80 -5.84 -4.90 -0.84
CA LEU A 80 -6.96 -5.40 -0.05
C LEU A 80 -7.14 -6.91 -0.24
N LEU A 81 -7.02 -7.40 -1.48
CA LEU A 81 -7.09 -8.83 -1.78
C LEU A 81 -5.96 -9.61 -1.11
N ASP A 82 -4.72 -9.12 -1.17
CA ASP A 82 -3.58 -9.73 -0.51
C ASP A 82 -3.81 -9.84 1.00
N TRP A 83 -4.33 -8.78 1.62
CA TRP A 83 -4.66 -8.77 3.04
C TRP A 83 -5.76 -9.80 3.40
N VAL A 84 -6.79 -9.94 2.56
CA VAL A 84 -7.83 -10.96 2.75
C VAL A 84 -7.25 -12.37 2.65
N VAL A 85 -6.38 -12.62 1.66
CA VAL A 85 -5.71 -13.92 1.50
C VAL A 85 -4.86 -14.25 2.72
N ASP A 86 -4.10 -13.29 3.23
CA ASP A 86 -3.29 -13.45 4.44
C ASP A 86 -4.13 -13.80 5.67
N LEU A 87 -5.31 -13.17 5.83
CA LEU A 87 -6.23 -13.48 6.91
C LEU A 87 -6.78 -14.92 6.79
N ILE A 88 -7.15 -15.34 5.59
CA ILE A 88 -7.63 -16.70 5.33
C ILE A 88 -6.54 -17.71 5.68
N TRP A 89 -5.29 -17.44 5.28
CA TRP A 89 -4.17 -18.33 5.56
C TRP A 89 -3.90 -18.45 7.06
N LYS A 90 -3.86 -17.32 7.78
CA LYS A 90 -3.70 -17.30 9.24
C LYS A 90 -4.82 -18.06 9.96
N ALA A 91 -6.07 -17.90 9.51
CA ALA A 91 -7.20 -18.65 10.07
C ALA A 91 -7.06 -20.16 9.84
N ARG A 92 -6.58 -20.57 8.66
CA ARG A 92 -6.33 -21.98 8.34
C ARG A 92 -5.21 -22.57 9.21
N GLU A 93 -4.11 -21.85 9.38
CA GLU A 93 -3.01 -22.27 10.26
C GLU A 93 -3.46 -22.41 11.71
N ALA A 94 -4.26 -21.46 12.23
CA ALA A 94 -4.81 -21.54 13.58
C ALA A 94 -5.68 -22.80 13.77
N SER A 95 -6.56 -23.09 12.82
CA SER A 95 -7.40 -24.30 12.86
C SER A 95 -6.57 -25.59 12.79
N GLN A 96 -5.48 -25.62 12.02
CA GLN A 96 -4.60 -26.79 11.97
C GLN A 96 -3.86 -27.01 13.29
N ARG A 97 -3.40 -25.94 13.95
CA ARG A 97 -2.76 -26.03 15.28
C ARG A 97 -3.72 -26.57 16.34
N GLU A 98 -4.97 -26.12 16.31
CA GLU A 98 -6.01 -26.62 17.23
C GLU A 98 -6.29 -28.11 17.01
N LYS A 99 -6.44 -28.55 15.75
CA LYS A 99 -6.64 -29.96 15.42
C LYS A 99 -5.46 -30.84 15.85
N ALA A 100 -4.23 -30.37 15.67
CA ALA A 100 -3.03 -31.09 16.11
C ALA A 100 -2.92 -31.19 17.64
N ALA A 101 -3.31 -30.13 18.36
CA ALA A 101 -3.35 -30.16 19.82
C ALA A 101 -4.42 -31.14 20.34
N LEU A 102 -5.61 -31.16 19.73
CA LEU A 102 -6.67 -32.08 20.09
C LEU A 102 -6.32 -33.55 19.78
N SER A 103 -5.66 -33.84 18.66
CA SER A 103 -5.19 -35.19 18.37
C SER A 103 -4.14 -35.65 19.37
N GLY A 104 -3.16 -34.80 19.70
CA GLY A 104 -2.14 -35.13 20.70
C GLY A 104 -2.73 -35.35 22.11
N LEU A 105 -3.75 -34.57 22.50
CA LEU A 105 -4.46 -34.78 23.76
C LEU A 105 -5.17 -36.14 23.78
N LYS A 106 -5.83 -36.50 22.68
CA LYS A 106 -6.50 -37.80 22.54
C LYS A 106 -5.51 -38.95 22.65
N ASP A 107 -4.36 -38.86 22.00
CA ASP A 107 -3.31 -39.88 22.06
C ASP A 107 -2.80 -40.08 23.50
N VAL A 108 -2.65 -39.01 24.27
CA VAL A 108 -2.26 -39.06 25.70
C VAL A 108 -3.34 -39.74 26.56
N ILE A 109 -4.62 -39.41 26.34
CA ILE A 109 -5.75 -40.01 27.05
C ILE A 109 -5.81 -41.52 26.76
N ASP A 110 -5.72 -41.91 25.49
CA ASP A 110 -5.78 -43.30 25.05
C ASP A 110 -4.58 -44.11 25.61
N ALA A 111 -3.39 -43.51 25.69
CA ALA A 111 -2.21 -44.13 26.30
C ALA A 111 -2.38 -44.32 27.82
N THR A 112 -2.97 -43.35 28.52
CA THR A 112 -3.21 -43.41 29.96
C THR A 112 -4.28 -44.44 30.32
N SER A 113 -5.32 -44.57 29.48
CA SER A 113 -6.38 -45.57 29.64
C SER A 113 -5.90 -47.01 29.48
N LYS A 114 -4.88 -47.28 28.66
CA LYS A 114 -4.35 -48.63 28.43
C LYS A 114 -3.32 -49.09 29.46
N GLY A 115 -2.78 -48.18 30.27
CA GLY A 115 -1.79 -48.49 31.31
C GLY A 115 -2.40 -48.81 32.68
N GLN A 116 -3.73 -48.88 32.80
CA GLN A 116 -4.45 -49.14 34.06
C GLN A 116 -5.04 -50.56 34.16
N ASP A 117 -4.81 -51.43 33.16
CA ASP A 117 -5.12 -52.87 33.20
C ASP A 117 -3.90 -53.69 33.65
#